data_AF-A0A228JBM5-F1
#
_entry.id   AF-A0A228JBM5-F1
#
_cell.length_a   1.000
_cell.length_b   1.000
_cell.length_c   1.000
_cell.angle_alpha   90.00
_cell.angle_beta   90.00
_cell.angle_gamma   90.00
#
_symmetry.space_group_name_H-M   'P 1'
#
loop_
_entity.id
_entity.type
_entity.pdbx_description
1 polymer ?
#
loop_
_entity_poly.entity_id
_entity_poly.type
_entity_poly.pdbx_seq_one_letter_code
_entity_poly.pdbx_strand_id
1 'polypeptide(L)'
;MPEVNRYNSGLAIRGERYCVTIQPCSTHLELREPDATLLITVDARSSSWGDEWARVSGDNAIAAGPQNVYVTQTAGILDVLQVLPPKHADLREFRVGFALTLEPGMREPILAALPRVERVTELTTAVGQVVEPLLGRAREPYAHTALQPHEIAAIQSIAANIVLGEKSVDDAIRWSVLLPPQYTTWAFSEAGDHPHYAELGAALRQPAVQAILADAGRNLHA
;
A
#
# COMPACT_ATOMS: atom_id res chain seq x y z
N MET A 1 -16.00 -11.32 15.18
CA MET A 1 -16.02 -10.18 14.24
C MET A 1 -14.59 -10.00 13.76
N PRO A 2 -14.33 -9.86 12.46
CA PRO A 2 -12.96 -9.66 11.98
C PRO A 2 -12.41 -8.32 12.46
N GLU A 3 -11.10 -8.30 12.70
CA GLU A 3 -10.36 -7.10 13.10
C GLU A 3 -9.73 -6.46 11.87
N VAL A 4 -9.78 -5.13 11.80
CA VAL A 4 -9.12 -4.36 10.73
C VAL A 4 -8.02 -3.52 11.38
N ASN A 5 -6.78 -3.81 11.03
CA ASN A 5 -5.62 -3.14 11.59
C ASN A 5 -4.78 -2.46 10.50
N ARG A 6 -4.13 -1.35 10.85
CA ARG A 6 -3.08 -0.76 9.99
C ARG A 6 -1.90 -1.72 9.94
N TYR A 7 -1.42 -1.98 8.72
CA TYR A 7 -0.23 -2.81 8.50
C TYR A 7 0.68 -2.12 7.49
N ASN A 8 1.75 -1.50 7.99
CA ASN A 8 2.59 -0.59 7.22
C ASN A 8 1.72 0.48 6.52
N SER A 9 1.91 0.67 5.21
CA SER A 9 1.09 1.57 4.38
C SER A 9 -0.26 0.98 3.96
N GLY A 10 -0.60 -0.25 4.37
CA GLY A 10 -1.82 -0.96 3.97
C GLY A 10 -2.76 -1.27 5.14
N LEU A 11 -3.59 -2.30 4.94
CA LEU A 11 -4.55 -2.82 5.91
C LEU A 11 -4.43 -4.34 6.02
N ALA A 12 -4.60 -4.85 7.25
CA ALA A 12 -4.73 -6.28 7.53
C ALA A 12 -6.15 -6.56 8.06
N ILE A 13 -6.87 -7.44 7.40
CA ILE A 13 -8.21 -7.91 7.77
C ILE A 13 -8.06 -9.32 8.33
N ARG A 14 -8.20 -9.42 9.65
CA ARG A 14 -7.95 -10.64 10.41
C ARG A 14 -9.26 -11.29 10.85
N GLY A 15 -9.51 -12.48 10.34
CA GLY A 15 -10.53 -13.38 10.84
C GLY A 15 -10.00 -14.27 11.98
N GLU A 16 -10.73 -15.33 12.24
CA GLU A 16 -10.31 -16.39 13.14
C GLU A 16 -9.10 -17.13 12.58
N ARG A 17 -9.11 -17.69 11.37
CA ARG A 17 -7.98 -18.49 10.86
C ARG A 17 -7.19 -17.84 9.75
N TYR A 18 -7.75 -16.82 9.10
CA TYR A 18 -7.11 -16.15 7.96
C TYR A 18 -6.88 -14.67 8.25
N CYS A 19 -5.78 -14.15 7.75
CA CYS A 19 -5.44 -12.73 7.75
C CYS A 19 -5.10 -12.32 6.33
N VAL A 20 -5.95 -11.49 5.72
CA VAL A 20 -5.72 -10.93 4.39
C VAL A 20 -5.07 -9.57 4.57
N THR A 21 -3.85 -9.42 4.06
CA THR A 21 -3.16 -8.13 4.05
C THR A 21 -3.20 -7.55 2.65
N ILE A 22 -3.61 -6.28 2.56
CA ILE A 22 -3.71 -5.53 1.32
C ILE A 22 -2.79 -4.31 1.47
N GLN A 23 -1.73 -4.25 0.67
CA GLN A 23 -0.75 -3.16 0.69
C GLN A 23 -0.75 -2.43 -0.65
N PRO A 24 -0.40 -1.13 -0.67
CA PRO A 24 -0.20 -0.40 -1.91
C PRO A 24 1.01 -0.96 -2.67
N CYS A 25 0.95 -0.91 -4.00
CA CYS A 25 2.04 -1.26 -4.90
C CYS A 25 2.29 -0.13 -5.89
N SER A 26 3.32 0.69 -5.66
CA SER A 26 3.64 1.80 -6.57
C SER A 26 4.58 1.33 -7.67
N THR A 27 4.08 0.55 -8.63
CA THR A 27 4.86 -0.08 -9.73
C THR A 27 5.60 0.91 -10.62
N HIS A 28 5.15 2.16 -10.73
CA HIS A 28 5.91 3.20 -11.43
C HIS A 28 7.22 3.57 -10.72
N LEU A 29 7.34 3.23 -9.43
CA LEU A 29 8.49 3.49 -8.58
C LEU A 29 9.25 2.19 -8.20
N GLU A 30 8.67 1.01 -8.47
CA GLU A 30 9.21 -0.31 -8.12
C GLU A 30 9.35 -1.22 -9.36
N LEU A 31 10.36 -2.09 -9.42
CA LEU A 31 10.51 -3.14 -10.45
C LEU A 31 9.45 -4.26 -10.26
N ARG A 32 8.19 -4.00 -10.59
CA ARG A 32 7.09 -4.97 -10.53
C ARG A 32 6.22 -4.92 -11.78
N GLU A 33 5.28 -5.87 -11.88
CA GLU A 33 4.32 -5.95 -12.99
C GLU A 33 3.67 -4.59 -13.27
N PRO A 34 3.68 -4.09 -14.51
CA PRO A 34 3.42 -2.68 -14.81
C PRO A 34 2.03 -2.18 -14.39
N ASP A 35 1.04 -3.07 -14.30
CA ASP A 35 -0.36 -2.72 -14.02
C ASP A 35 -0.80 -3.03 -12.58
N ALA A 36 0.10 -3.49 -11.71
CA ALA A 36 -0.28 -3.81 -10.33
C ALA A 36 -0.37 -2.55 -9.47
N THR A 37 -1.46 -2.39 -8.72
CA THR A 37 -1.60 -1.30 -7.75
C THR A 37 -1.74 -1.80 -6.32
N LEU A 38 -1.89 -3.12 -6.14
CA LEU A 38 -2.08 -3.78 -4.86
C LEU A 38 -1.09 -4.94 -4.71
N LEU A 39 -0.62 -5.15 -3.48
CA LEU A 39 0.03 -6.38 -3.04
C LEU A 39 -0.88 -7.07 -2.03
N ILE A 40 -1.23 -8.32 -2.30
CA ILE A 40 -2.11 -9.10 -1.42
C ILE A 40 -1.35 -10.32 -0.89
N THR A 41 -1.36 -10.49 0.43
CA THR A 41 -0.89 -11.70 1.10
C THR A 41 -1.99 -12.32 1.94
N VAL A 42 -1.88 -13.63 2.14
CA VAL A 42 -2.74 -14.36 3.06
C VAL A 42 -1.84 -15.09 4.04
N ASP A 43 -2.03 -14.79 5.31
CA ASP A 43 -1.49 -15.57 6.41
C ASP A 43 -2.62 -16.41 6.99
N ALA A 44 -2.31 -17.61 7.46
CA ALA A 44 -3.25 -18.51 8.12
C ALA A 44 -2.67 -19.10 9.39
N ARG A 45 -3.52 -19.45 10.34
CA ARG A 45 -3.17 -20.30 11.47
C ARG A 45 -3.94 -21.61 11.43
N SER A 46 -3.28 -22.69 11.83
CA SER A 46 -3.87 -24.02 11.88
C SER A 46 -3.30 -24.80 13.05
N SER A 47 -4.17 -25.55 13.72
CA SER A 47 -3.78 -26.45 14.81
C SER A 47 -2.87 -27.58 14.33
N SER A 48 -2.89 -27.89 13.04
CA SER A 48 -2.00 -28.88 12.42
C SER A 48 -0.51 -28.49 12.43
N TRP A 49 -0.17 -27.21 12.63
CA TRP A 49 1.21 -26.73 12.71
C TRP A 49 1.48 -25.82 13.92
N GLY A 50 0.67 -25.92 14.98
CA GLY A 50 0.92 -25.24 16.25
C GLY A 50 0.21 -23.89 16.44
N ASP A 51 -0.84 -23.60 15.65
CA ASP A 51 -1.67 -22.38 15.77
C ASP A 51 -0.94 -21.04 15.59
N GLU A 52 0.33 -21.07 15.17
CA GLU A 52 1.07 -19.90 14.74
C GLU A 52 0.60 -19.41 13.37
N TRP A 53 0.69 -18.09 13.17
CA TRP A 53 0.43 -17.47 11.87
C TRP A 53 1.57 -17.78 10.91
N ALA A 54 1.24 -18.38 9.77
CA ALA A 54 2.17 -18.67 8.70
C ALA A 54 1.61 -18.10 7.39
N ARG A 55 2.50 -17.56 6.55
CA ARG A 55 2.12 -17.10 5.21
C ARG A 55 1.78 -18.28 4.33
N VAL A 56 0.55 -18.31 3.80
CA VAL A 56 0.04 -19.39 2.94
C VAL A 56 -0.15 -18.97 1.49
N SER A 57 -0.08 -17.67 1.19
CA SER A 57 -0.07 -17.17 -0.19
C SER A 57 1.25 -17.44 -0.95
N GLY A 58 2.20 -18.14 -0.33
CA GLY A 58 3.54 -18.41 -0.85
C GLY A 58 4.60 -17.41 -0.37
N ASP A 59 5.83 -17.55 -0.88
CA ASP A 59 6.99 -16.75 -0.46
C ASP A 59 6.84 -15.25 -0.80
N ASN A 60 6.02 -14.93 -1.80
CA ASN A 60 5.84 -13.57 -2.31
C ASN A 60 4.38 -13.10 -2.18
N ALA A 61 4.21 -11.79 -1.97
CA ALA A 61 2.92 -11.14 -2.12
C ALA A 61 2.47 -11.18 -3.59
N ILE A 62 1.16 -11.41 -3.82
CA ILE A 62 0.60 -11.39 -5.17
C ILE A 62 0.35 -9.95 -5.57
N ALA A 63 1.06 -9.49 -6.59
CA ALA A 63 0.83 -8.19 -7.21
C ALA A 63 -0.39 -8.27 -8.13
N ALA A 64 -1.33 -7.33 -7.99
CA ALA A 64 -2.54 -7.32 -8.80
C ALA A 64 -3.06 -5.88 -9.00
N GLY A 65 -3.63 -5.62 -10.17
CA GLY A 65 -4.55 -4.50 -10.36
C GLY A 65 -5.95 -4.83 -9.79
N PRO A 66 -6.80 -3.84 -9.52
CA PRO A 66 -8.12 -4.04 -8.90
C PRO A 66 -9.03 -4.92 -9.75
N GLN A 67 -8.89 -4.85 -11.08
CA GLN A 67 -9.58 -5.70 -12.04
C GLN A 67 -9.19 -7.18 -11.97
N ASN A 68 -8.25 -7.56 -11.11
CA ASN A 68 -7.85 -8.95 -10.89
C ASN A 68 -8.15 -9.42 -9.45
N VAL A 69 -8.85 -8.59 -8.67
CA VAL A 69 -9.22 -8.85 -7.28
C VAL A 69 -10.73 -8.79 -7.12
N TYR A 70 -11.34 -9.92 -6.75
CA TYR A 70 -12.79 -10.04 -6.68
C TYR A 70 -13.23 -10.69 -5.38
N VAL A 71 -14.33 -10.21 -4.81
CA VAL A 71 -15.04 -10.92 -3.73
C VAL A 71 -16.38 -11.40 -4.27
N THR A 72 -16.43 -12.68 -4.66
CA THR A 72 -17.60 -13.31 -5.26
C THR A 72 -18.33 -14.17 -4.23
N GLN A 73 -19.55 -14.59 -4.54
CA GLN A 73 -20.28 -15.58 -3.75
C GLN A 73 -20.33 -16.90 -4.53
N THR A 74 -19.90 -17.99 -3.90
CA THR A 74 -20.08 -19.32 -4.46
C THR A 74 -21.46 -19.84 -4.03
N ALA A 75 -22.32 -20.10 -5.01
CA ALA A 75 -23.68 -20.63 -4.83
C ALA A 75 -24.54 -19.90 -3.78
N GLY A 76 -24.26 -18.61 -3.54
CA GLY A 76 -24.99 -17.75 -2.60
C GLY A 76 -24.73 -18.01 -1.11
N ILE A 77 -23.76 -18.87 -0.76
CA ILE A 77 -23.55 -19.30 0.64
C ILE A 77 -22.20 -18.86 1.19
N LEU A 78 -21.15 -18.87 0.36
CA LEU A 78 -19.79 -18.60 0.80
C LEU A 78 -19.18 -17.45 0.01
N ASP A 79 -18.69 -16.44 0.73
CA ASP A 79 -17.88 -15.38 0.13
C ASP A 79 -16.49 -15.92 -0.20
N VAL A 80 -15.98 -15.62 -1.39
CA VAL A 80 -14.67 -16.05 -1.87
C VAL A 80 -13.91 -14.84 -2.38
N LEU A 81 -12.73 -14.60 -1.80
CA LEU A 81 -11.75 -13.67 -2.34
C LEU A 81 -10.93 -14.39 -3.41
N GLN A 82 -10.91 -13.86 -4.62
CA GLN A 82 -10.09 -14.31 -5.73
C GLN A 82 -9.08 -13.23 -6.08
N VAL A 83 -7.80 -13.60 -6.11
CA VAL A 83 -6.70 -12.76 -6.58
C VAL A 83 -6.00 -13.55 -7.67
N LEU A 84 -6.34 -13.27 -8.93
CA LEU A 84 -5.94 -14.07 -10.09
C LEU A 84 -5.43 -13.17 -11.22
N PRO A 85 -4.27 -12.50 -11.05
CA PRO A 85 -3.66 -11.70 -12.10
C PRO A 85 -3.22 -12.59 -13.29
N PRO A 86 -3.23 -12.05 -14.52
CA PRO A 86 -2.66 -12.73 -15.67
C PRO A 86 -1.14 -12.84 -15.50
N LYS A 87 -0.57 -14.02 -15.74
CA LYS A 87 0.89 -14.21 -15.59
C LYS A 87 1.68 -13.63 -16.77
N HIS A 88 1.08 -13.62 -17.96
CA HIS A 88 1.68 -13.16 -19.19
C HIS A 88 0.71 -12.22 -19.91
N ALA A 89 1.20 -11.07 -20.39
CA ALA A 89 0.37 -10.03 -20.98
C ALA A 89 -0.39 -10.49 -22.25
N ASP A 90 0.20 -11.43 -22.98
CA ASP A 90 -0.30 -12.06 -24.21
C ASP A 90 -1.15 -13.32 -23.96
N LEU A 91 -1.14 -13.88 -22.74
CA LEU A 91 -1.95 -15.03 -22.34
C LEU A 91 -2.88 -14.65 -21.16
N ARG A 92 -3.80 -13.74 -21.42
CA ARG A 92 -4.66 -13.11 -20.39
C ARG A 92 -5.58 -14.09 -19.67
N GLU A 93 -5.90 -15.21 -20.31
CA GLU A 93 -6.70 -16.31 -19.76
C GLU A 93 -5.89 -17.16 -18.78
N PHE A 94 -4.56 -17.20 -18.92
CA PHE A 94 -3.68 -17.95 -18.03
C PHE A 94 -3.35 -17.12 -16.78
N ARG A 95 -4.11 -17.38 -15.71
CA ARG A 95 -4.06 -16.63 -14.45
C ARG A 95 -3.49 -17.50 -13.33
N VAL A 96 -2.68 -16.88 -12.48
CA VAL A 96 -2.05 -17.57 -11.34
C VAL A 96 -2.25 -16.72 -10.09
N GLY A 97 -2.71 -17.35 -9.02
CA GLY A 97 -2.85 -16.71 -7.71
C GLY A 97 -3.62 -17.60 -6.75
N PHE A 98 -4.59 -17.05 -6.01
CA PHE A 98 -5.37 -17.83 -5.05
C PHE A 98 -6.88 -17.53 -5.12
N ALA A 99 -7.65 -18.50 -4.62
CA ALA A 99 -9.02 -18.33 -4.20
C ALA A 99 -9.11 -18.72 -2.71
N LEU A 100 -9.70 -17.85 -1.90
CA LEU A 100 -9.85 -18.02 -0.46
C LEU A 100 -11.31 -17.90 -0.07
N THR A 101 -11.88 -18.97 0.47
CA THR A 101 -13.18 -18.89 1.15
C THR A 101 -13.03 -18.03 2.40
N LEU A 102 -13.76 -16.92 2.43
CA LEU A 102 -13.73 -15.94 3.52
C LEU A 102 -14.53 -16.43 4.72
N GLU A 103 -14.06 -16.05 5.91
CA GLU A 103 -14.80 -16.28 7.13
C GLU A 103 -15.94 -15.26 7.28
N PRO A 104 -17.00 -15.61 8.03
CA PRO A 104 -18.13 -14.72 8.24
C PRO A 104 -17.70 -13.31 8.70
N GLY A 105 -18.16 -12.30 7.96
CA GLY A 105 -17.89 -10.90 8.24
C GLY A 105 -16.63 -10.32 7.59
N MET A 106 -15.74 -11.13 6.99
CA MET A 106 -14.51 -10.60 6.35
C MET A 106 -14.78 -9.86 5.03
N ARG A 107 -15.90 -10.19 4.35
CA ARG A 107 -16.27 -9.64 3.03
C ARG A 107 -16.23 -8.11 3.00
N GLU A 108 -17.01 -7.47 3.87
CA GLU A 108 -17.21 -6.02 3.79
C GLU A 108 -15.97 -5.21 4.18
N PRO A 109 -15.21 -5.59 5.22
CA PRO A 109 -13.90 -5.00 5.46
C PRO A 109 -12.94 -5.10 4.28
N ILE A 110 -12.91 -6.23 3.56
CA ILE A 110 -12.05 -6.39 2.37
C ILE A 110 -12.52 -5.48 1.25
N LEU A 111 -13.83 -5.48 0.94
CA LEU A 111 -14.40 -4.60 -0.08
C LEU A 111 -14.21 -3.12 0.22
N ALA A 112 -14.27 -2.73 1.50
CA ALA A 112 -13.98 -1.37 1.93
C ALA A 112 -12.48 -1.02 1.87
N ALA A 113 -11.59 -2.00 2.11
CA ALA A 113 -10.15 -1.79 2.11
C ALA A 113 -9.56 -1.64 0.71
N LEU A 114 -10.02 -2.41 -0.27
CA LEU A 114 -9.46 -2.43 -1.64
C LEU A 114 -9.35 -1.04 -2.29
N PRO A 115 -10.44 -0.26 -2.46
CA PRO A 115 -10.35 1.06 -3.10
C PRO A 115 -9.54 2.06 -2.27
N ARG A 116 -9.57 1.94 -0.94
CA ARG A 116 -8.78 2.82 -0.07
C ARG A 116 -7.28 2.57 -0.20
N VAL A 117 -6.86 1.30 -0.25
CA VAL A 117 -5.44 0.96 -0.41
C VAL A 117 -4.96 1.28 -1.83
N GLU A 118 -5.80 1.08 -2.84
CA GLU A 118 -5.50 1.54 -4.20
C GLU A 118 -5.27 3.05 -4.24
N ARG A 119 -6.12 3.82 -3.57
CA ARG A 119 -5.95 5.28 -3.49
C ARG A 119 -4.62 5.70 -2.87
N VAL A 120 -4.05 4.90 -1.95
CA VAL A 120 -2.70 5.13 -1.43
C VAL A 120 -1.66 4.98 -2.55
N THR A 121 -1.76 3.96 -3.39
CA THR A 121 -0.87 3.77 -4.55
C THR A 121 -0.97 4.94 -5.54
N GLU A 122 -2.18 5.36 -5.88
CA GLU A 122 -2.41 6.47 -6.80
C GLU A 122 -1.78 7.77 -6.27
N LEU A 123 -2.04 8.08 -4.99
CA LEU A 123 -1.49 9.26 -4.36
C LEU A 123 0.03 9.21 -4.25
N THR A 124 0.59 8.04 -3.90
CA THR A 124 2.05 7.84 -3.85
C THR A 124 2.68 8.11 -5.21
N THR A 125 2.08 7.58 -6.28
CA THR A 125 2.52 7.79 -7.66
C THR A 125 2.43 9.25 -8.07
N ALA A 126 1.29 9.90 -7.83
CA ALA A 126 1.06 11.31 -8.18
C ALA A 126 2.04 12.24 -7.45
N VAL A 127 2.28 12.02 -6.16
CA VAL A 127 3.26 12.78 -5.38
C VAL A 127 4.67 12.52 -5.91
N GLY A 128 5.03 11.26 -6.16
CA GLY A 128 6.34 10.91 -6.72
C GLY A 128 6.64 11.62 -8.04
N GLN A 129 5.66 11.66 -8.95
CA GLN A 129 5.79 12.35 -10.25
C GLN A 129 6.03 13.85 -10.13
N VAL A 130 5.49 14.50 -9.09
CA VAL A 130 5.70 15.94 -8.85
C VAL A 130 6.97 16.21 -8.05
N VAL A 131 7.32 15.33 -7.11
CA VAL A 131 8.53 15.47 -6.29
C VAL A 131 9.79 15.21 -7.12
N GLU A 132 9.82 14.18 -7.96
CA GLU A 132 11.01 13.79 -8.72
C GLU A 132 11.70 14.95 -9.47
N PRO A 133 11.01 15.79 -10.27
CA PRO A 133 11.65 16.93 -10.93
C PRO A 133 12.11 18.04 -9.95
N LEU A 134 11.47 18.16 -8.78
CA LEU A 134 11.85 19.17 -7.77
C LEU A 134 13.17 18.83 -7.07
N LEU A 135 13.57 17.56 -7.05
CA LEU A 135 14.83 17.14 -6.47
C LEU A 135 16.03 17.51 -7.37
N GLY A 136 15.80 17.79 -8.66
CA GLY A 136 16.86 18.18 -9.60
C GLY A 136 17.93 17.11 -9.82
N ARG A 137 17.69 15.87 -9.40
CA ARG A 137 18.64 14.75 -9.53
C ARG A 137 18.51 14.10 -10.89
N ALA A 138 19.64 13.74 -11.48
CA ALA A 138 19.65 12.88 -12.65
C ALA A 138 19.27 11.45 -12.25
N ARG A 139 18.45 10.81 -13.08
CA ARG A 139 18.11 9.40 -12.93
C ARG A 139 19.34 8.54 -13.22
N GLU A 140 19.63 7.58 -12.35
CA GLU A 140 20.70 6.61 -12.59
C GLU A 140 20.41 5.75 -13.83
N PRO A 141 21.43 5.28 -14.56
CA PRO A 141 21.23 4.34 -15.66
C PRO A 141 20.40 3.13 -15.22
N TYR A 142 19.37 2.78 -16.00
CA TYR A 142 18.44 1.68 -15.74
C TYR A 142 17.50 1.84 -14.53
N ALA A 143 17.58 2.93 -13.78
CA ALA A 143 16.56 3.24 -12.77
C ALA A 143 15.26 3.70 -13.45
N HIS A 144 14.12 3.44 -12.81
CA HIS A 144 12.81 3.90 -13.27
C HIS A 144 12.39 5.26 -12.67
N THR A 145 13.07 5.70 -11.61
CA THR A 145 12.86 6.97 -10.92
C THR A 145 14.19 7.47 -10.32
N ALA A 146 14.33 8.79 -10.13
CA ALA A 146 15.43 9.40 -9.37
C ALA A 146 15.18 9.43 -7.84
N LEU A 147 14.00 8.99 -7.39
CA LEU A 147 13.69 8.81 -5.98
C LEU A 147 14.42 7.59 -5.40
N GLN A 148 14.97 7.74 -4.20
CA GLN A 148 15.61 6.65 -3.49
C GLN A 148 14.54 5.74 -2.83
N PRO A 149 14.84 4.45 -2.60
CA PRO A 149 13.85 3.51 -2.03
C PRO A 149 13.22 3.97 -0.71
N HIS A 150 14.00 4.63 0.16
CA HIS A 150 13.49 5.13 1.43
C HIS A 150 12.63 6.40 1.29
N GLU A 151 12.82 7.17 0.21
CA GLU A 151 11.97 8.33 -0.13
C GLU A 151 10.63 7.87 -0.66
N ILE A 152 10.63 6.84 -1.52
CA ILE A 152 9.41 6.17 -2.00
C ILE A 152 8.61 5.64 -0.81
N ALA A 153 9.28 4.94 0.12
CA ALA A 153 8.64 4.44 1.34
C ALA A 153 8.06 5.56 2.22
N ALA A 154 8.75 6.71 2.31
CA ALA A 154 8.26 7.87 3.04
C ALA A 154 7.01 8.48 2.38
N ILE A 155 7.03 8.70 1.06
CA ILE A 155 5.88 9.19 0.30
C ILE A 155 4.68 8.26 0.47
N GLN A 156 4.91 6.94 0.39
CA GLN A 156 3.86 5.95 0.58
C GLN A 156 3.30 5.95 2.01
N SER A 157 4.15 6.16 3.02
CA SER A 157 3.73 6.33 4.42
C SER A 157 2.85 7.57 4.61
N ILE A 158 3.23 8.70 4.01
CA ILE A 158 2.45 9.95 4.01
C ILE A 158 1.08 9.71 3.37
N ALA A 159 1.06 9.14 2.17
CA ALA A 159 -0.18 8.84 1.45
C ALA A 159 -1.11 7.94 2.28
N ALA A 160 -0.56 6.90 2.91
CA ALA A 160 -1.31 6.02 3.78
C ALA A 160 -1.83 6.73 5.04
N ASN A 161 -1.06 7.63 5.64
CA ASN A 161 -1.48 8.41 6.80
C ASN A 161 -2.65 9.34 6.46
N ILE A 162 -2.71 9.90 5.25
CA ILE A 162 -3.84 10.71 4.78
C ILE A 162 -5.05 9.81 4.50
N VAL A 163 -4.91 8.81 3.63
CA VAL A 163 -6.05 8.03 3.10
C VAL A 163 -6.63 7.04 4.10
N LEU A 164 -5.75 6.37 4.86
CA LEU A 164 -6.13 5.30 5.79
C LEU A 164 -6.12 5.77 7.25
N GLY A 165 -5.27 6.75 7.57
CA GLY A 165 -5.18 7.34 8.91
C GLY A 165 -6.02 8.61 9.10
N GLU A 166 -6.59 9.16 8.03
CA GLU A 166 -7.42 10.39 8.04
C GLU A 166 -6.68 11.58 8.70
N LYS A 167 -5.35 11.59 8.57
CA LYS A 167 -4.52 12.66 9.12
C LYS A 167 -4.53 13.89 8.21
N SER A 168 -4.34 15.05 8.82
CA SER A 168 -3.98 16.27 8.09
C SER A 168 -2.69 16.06 7.29
N VAL A 169 -2.47 16.85 6.24
CA VAL A 169 -1.24 16.76 5.43
C VAL A 169 0.00 16.98 6.29
N ASP A 170 -0.03 17.98 7.18
CA ASP A 170 1.10 18.30 8.06
C ASP A 170 1.40 17.15 9.03
N ASP A 171 0.37 16.56 9.65
CA ASP A 171 0.54 15.40 10.53
C ASP A 171 1.01 14.16 9.75
N ALA A 172 0.51 13.97 8.54
CA ALA A 172 0.91 12.85 7.71
C ALA A 172 2.40 12.92 7.36
N ILE A 173 2.92 14.11 7.03
CA ILE A 173 4.35 14.35 6.78
C ILE A 173 5.16 14.16 8.06
N ARG A 174 4.78 14.86 9.14
CA ARG A 174 5.49 14.85 10.43
C ARG A 174 5.66 13.43 10.99
N TRP A 175 4.60 12.62 10.91
CA TRP A 175 4.55 11.29 11.51
C TRP A 175 4.72 10.14 10.49
N SER A 176 5.46 10.38 9.40
CA SER A 176 5.63 9.39 8.32
C SER A 176 6.82 8.45 8.51
N VAL A 177 7.94 8.94 9.05
CA VAL A 177 9.19 8.16 9.18
C VAL A 177 9.80 8.36 10.56
N LEU A 178 9.82 7.27 11.34
CA LEU A 178 10.47 7.20 12.65
C LEU A 178 11.83 6.53 12.50
N LEU A 179 12.90 7.22 12.90
CA LEU A 179 14.27 6.81 12.58
C LEU A 179 14.80 5.75 13.57
N PRO A 180 15.43 4.66 13.08
CA PRO A 180 16.13 3.71 13.93
C PRO A 180 17.43 4.31 14.52
N PRO A 181 18.04 3.67 15.53
CA PRO A 181 17.60 2.43 16.18
C PRO A 181 16.72 2.67 17.42
N GLN A 182 16.70 3.87 17.99
CA GLN A 182 15.90 4.14 19.19
C GLN A 182 14.44 4.49 18.89
N TYR A 183 14.11 4.82 17.62
CA TYR A 183 12.75 5.17 17.20
C TYR A 183 12.14 6.29 18.04
N THR A 184 12.93 7.32 18.32
CA THR A 184 12.50 8.50 19.10
C THR A 184 12.46 9.79 18.28
N THR A 185 13.08 9.79 17.10
CA THR A 185 13.23 10.98 16.25
C THR A 185 12.52 10.78 14.92
N TRP A 186 11.69 11.74 14.54
CA TRP A 186 11.01 11.75 13.25
C TRP A 186 11.88 12.41 12.19
N ALA A 187 11.83 11.86 10.97
CA ALA A 187 12.64 12.36 9.86
C ALA A 187 12.22 13.76 9.39
N PHE A 188 10.94 14.11 9.56
CA PHE A 188 10.40 15.41 9.19
C PHE A 188 9.98 16.18 10.42
N SER A 189 10.46 17.41 10.57
CA SER A 189 10.13 18.24 11.73
C SER A 189 10.14 19.73 11.42
N GLU A 190 9.51 20.52 12.29
CA GLU A 190 9.57 21.98 12.23
C GLU A 190 10.97 22.52 12.55
N ALA A 191 11.77 21.79 13.33
CA ALA A 191 13.14 22.17 13.69
C ALA A 191 14.15 21.86 12.56
N GLY A 192 13.69 21.27 11.45
CA GLY A 192 14.50 20.80 10.34
C GLY A 192 14.32 19.30 10.10
N ASP A 193 14.46 18.90 8.85
CA ASP A 193 14.39 17.50 8.46
C ASP A 193 15.73 16.80 8.67
N HIS A 194 15.68 15.49 8.85
CA HIS A 194 16.88 14.66 8.88
C HIS A 194 17.65 14.81 7.56
N PRO A 195 19.00 14.86 7.57
CA PRO A 195 19.80 15.10 6.36
C PRO A 195 19.46 14.20 5.16
N HIS A 196 19.20 12.90 5.39
CA HIS A 196 18.78 11.96 4.34
C HIS A 196 17.41 12.27 3.72
N TYR A 197 16.58 13.06 4.39
CA TYR A 197 15.23 13.41 3.98
C TYR A 197 15.08 14.90 3.67
N ALA A 198 16.14 15.70 3.76
CA ALA A 198 16.04 17.16 3.69
C ALA A 198 15.52 17.65 2.33
N GLU A 199 16.02 17.09 1.23
CA GLU A 199 15.56 17.44 -0.11
C GLU A 199 14.10 17.02 -0.34
N LEU A 200 13.75 15.79 0.08
CA LEU A 200 12.38 15.31 0.02
C LEU A 200 11.45 16.19 0.85
N GLY A 201 11.84 16.54 2.08
CA GLY A 201 11.04 17.37 2.97
C GLY A 201 10.85 18.80 2.43
N ALA A 202 11.86 19.38 1.80
CA ALA A 202 11.71 20.65 1.09
C ALA A 202 10.74 20.54 -0.09
N ALA A 203 10.83 19.47 -0.89
CA ALA A 203 9.92 19.22 -2.01
C ALA A 203 8.48 18.97 -1.55
N LEU A 204 8.27 18.20 -0.47
CA LEU A 204 6.95 17.92 0.11
C LEU A 204 6.23 19.18 0.59
N ARG A 205 6.97 20.22 0.98
CA ARG A 205 6.42 21.52 1.41
C ARG A 205 6.17 22.48 0.25
N GLN A 206 6.49 22.11 -0.99
CA GLN A 206 6.17 22.94 -2.16
C GLN A 206 4.65 23.00 -2.39
N PRO A 207 4.09 24.15 -2.79
CA PRO A 207 2.65 24.32 -2.98
C PRO A 207 2.02 23.29 -3.92
N ALA A 208 2.72 22.90 -4.99
CA ALA A 208 2.23 21.91 -5.95
C ALA A 208 2.03 20.52 -5.32
N VAL A 209 2.96 20.10 -4.44
CA VAL A 209 2.86 18.80 -3.75
C VAL A 209 1.79 18.86 -2.66
N GLN A 210 1.75 19.96 -1.89
CA GLN A 210 0.73 20.20 -0.88
C GLN A 210 -0.70 20.18 -1.46
N ALA A 211 -0.90 20.73 -2.65
CA ALA A 211 -2.19 20.72 -3.33
C ALA A 211 -2.68 19.29 -3.64
N ILE A 212 -1.78 18.42 -4.12
CA ILE A 212 -2.08 17.00 -4.41
C ILE A 212 -2.43 16.23 -3.14
N LEU A 213 -1.61 16.39 -2.09
CA LEU A 213 -1.84 15.76 -0.79
C LEU A 213 -3.18 16.20 -0.17
N ALA A 214 -3.50 17.49 -0.24
CA ALA A 214 -4.74 18.04 0.28
C ALA A 214 -5.98 17.59 -0.52
N ASP A 215 -5.85 17.43 -1.84
CA ASP A 215 -6.96 16.95 -2.66
C ASP A 215 -7.37 15.51 -2.32
N ALA A 216 -6.39 14.65 -2.08
CA ALA A 216 -6.65 13.30 -1.64
C ALA A 216 -7.35 13.24 -0.27
N GLY A 217 -7.03 14.15 0.65
CA GLY A 217 -7.71 14.25 1.94
C GLY A 217 -9.17 14.71 1.83
N ARG A 218 -9.50 15.62 0.90
CA ARG A 218 -10.87 16.11 0.70
C ARG A 218 -11.80 15.06 0.11
N ASN A 219 -11.30 14.26 -0.82
CA ASN A 219 -12.08 13.22 -1.50
C ASN A 219 -12.41 12.01 -0.60
N LEU A 220 -11.97 12.00 0.68
CA LEU A 220 -12.38 11.00 1.68
C LEU A 220 -13.73 11.31 2.32
N HIS A 221 -14.21 12.55 2.23
CA HIS A 221 -15.42 13.03 2.91
C HIS A 221 -16.59 13.32 1.94
N ALA A 222 -16.42 13.04 0.65
CA ALA A 222 -17.43 13.20 -0.40
C ALA A 222 -18.06 11.84 -0.74
#